data_AF-A0A3S5APY8-F1
#
_entry.id   AF-A0A3S5APY8-F1
#
_cell.length_a   1.000
_cell.length_b   1.000
_cell.length_c   1.000
_cell.angle_alpha   90.00
_cell.angle_beta   90.00
_cell.angle_gamma   90.00
#
_symmetry.space_group_name_H-M   'P 1'
#
loop_
_entity.id
_entity.type
_entity.pdbx_description
1 polymer ?
#
loop_
_entity_poly.entity_id
_entity_poly.type
_entity_poly.pdbx_seq_one_letter_code
_entity_poly.pdbx_strand_id
1 'polypeptide(L)'
;MMTTGGNGSLNLWKYEYPTKRRKLVKETQVVDGTEREVEVPQGVMGSLTQLQNITLSNQPISGFDWCAEKTGLAVCVAFDQTVRLLITTKLNRL
;
A
#
# COMPACT_ATOMS: atom_id res chain seq x y z
N MET A 1 1.87 -4.48 1.10
CA MET A 1 2.47 -3.65 0.03
C MET A 1 3.85 -3.17 0.46
N MET A 2 4.72 -2.82 -0.48
CA MET A 2 6.05 -2.26 -0.23
C MET A 2 6.06 -0.79 -0.65
N THR A 3 6.76 0.07 0.09
CA THR A 3 7.03 1.46 -0.31
C THR A 3 8.53 1.73 -0.27
N THR A 4 9.04 2.40 -1.29
CA THR A 4 10.44 2.81 -1.43
C THR A 4 10.60 4.28 -1.06
N GLY A 5 11.44 4.58 -0.07
CA GLY A 5 11.71 5.93 0.41
C GLY A 5 12.87 6.62 -0.32
N GLY A 6 12.79 7.95 -0.44
CA GLY A 6 13.84 8.78 -1.04
C GLY A 6 15.16 8.81 -0.24
N ASN A 7 15.14 8.37 1.02
CA ASN A 7 16.32 8.22 1.87
C ASN A 7 16.93 6.80 1.81
N GLY A 8 16.53 5.98 0.84
CA GLY A 8 17.01 4.60 0.71
C GLY A 8 16.34 3.60 1.64
N SER A 9 15.16 3.94 2.19
CA SER A 9 14.37 3.04 3.04
C SER A 9 13.38 2.18 2.26
N LEU A 10 13.10 0.99 2.79
CA LEU A 10 12.01 0.12 2.40
C LEU A 10 11.07 -0.07 3.58
N ASN A 11 9.77 0.12 3.36
CA ASN A 11 8.75 -0.14 4.37
C ASN A 11 7.73 -1.16 3.85
N LEU A 12 7.53 -2.22 4.63
CA LEU A 12 6.55 -3.26 4.39
C LEU A 12 5.28 -2.97 5.18
N TRP A 13 4.15 -2.93 4.48
CA TRP A 13 2.85 -2.57 5.05
C TRP A 13 1.83 -3.70 4.87
N LYS A 14 0.99 -3.89 5.88
CA LYS A 14 -0.21 -4.73 5.83
C LYS A 14 -1.44 -3.82 5.77
N TYR A 15 -2.30 -4.06 4.79
CA TYR A 15 -3.61 -3.43 4.76
C TYR A 15 -4.61 -4.29 5.52
N GLU A 16 -5.32 -3.68 6.45
CA GLU A 16 -6.35 -4.32 7.26
C GLU A 16 -7.71 -3.82 6.79
N TYR A 17 -8.52 -4.75 6.28
CA TYR A 17 -9.85 -4.42 5.78
C TYR A 17 -10.80 -4.09 6.94
N PRO A 18 -11.65 -3.06 6.80
CA PRO A 18 -12.66 -2.77 7.80
C PRO A 18 -13.78 -3.82 7.74
N THR A 19 -14.52 -3.98 8.84
CA THR A 19 -15.60 -4.98 8.98
C THR A 19 -16.65 -4.91 7.87
N LYS A 20 -16.96 -3.71 7.37
CA LYS A 20 -17.80 -3.47 6.20
C LYS A 20 -17.03 -2.59 5.23
N ARG A 21 -16.96 -2.97 3.95
CA ARG A 21 -16.23 -2.22 2.91
C ARG A 21 -17.09 -1.19 2.18
N ARG A 22 -18.39 -1.16 2.45
CA ARG A 22 -19.37 -0.25 1.84
C ARG A 22 -20.32 0.25 2.91
N LYS A 23 -20.65 1.54 2.88
CA LYS A 23 -21.73 2.16 3.67
C LYS A 23 -22.63 2.95 2.72
N LEU A 24 -23.91 3.06 3.06
CA LEU A 24 -24.80 3.98 2.36
C LEU A 24 -24.67 5.34 3.03
N VAL A 25 -24.49 6.38 2.24
CA VAL A 25 -24.44 7.77 2.69
C VAL A 25 -25.50 8.54 1.94
N LYS A 26 -26.18 9.43 2.65
CA LYS A 26 -27.13 10.34 2.03
C LYS A 26 -26.34 11.49 1.40
N GLU A 27 -26.43 11.61 0.09
CA GLU A 27 -25.92 12.77 -0.63
C GLU A 27 -27.10 13.57 -1.18
N THR A 28 -26.98 14.90 -1.10
CA THR A 28 -27.96 15.82 -1.68
C THR A 28 -27.65 15.96 -3.16
N GLN A 29 -28.56 15.50 -4.01
CA GLN A 29 -28.46 15.69 -5.46
C GLN A 29 -29.48 16.72 -5.89
N VAL A 30 -29.04 17.73 -6.64
CA VAL A 30 -29.94 18.70 -7.27
C VAL A 30 -30.40 18.13 -8.60
N VAL A 31 -31.70 17.84 -8.70
CA VAL A 31 -32.36 17.44 -9.95
C VAL A 31 -33.47 18.46 -10.20
N ASP A 32 -33.46 19.10 -11.37
CA ASP A 32 -34.44 20.13 -11.76
C ASP A 32 -34.61 21.26 -10.73
N GLY A 33 -33.50 21.74 -10.16
CA GLY A 33 -33.50 22.83 -9.18
C GLY A 33 -34.06 22.46 -7.79
N THR A 34 -34.42 21.19 -7.57
CA THR A 34 -34.91 20.68 -6.30
C THR A 34 -33.87 19.78 -5.65
N GLU A 35 -33.52 20.06 -4.40
CA GLU A 35 -32.62 19.21 -3.60
C GLU A 35 -33.36 17.93 -3.17
N ARG A 36 -32.82 16.76 -3.52
CA ARG A 36 -33.30 15.46 -3.06
C ARG A 36 -32.18 14.69 -2.36
N GLU A 37 -32.48 14.10 -1.21
CA GLU A 37 -31.58 13.15 -0.56
C GLU A 37 -31.62 11.81 -1.29
N VAL A 38 -30.47 11.35 -1.78
CA VAL A 38 -30.31 10.04 -2.40
C VAL A 38 -29.30 9.23 -1.59
N GLU A 39 -29.62 7.97 -1.29
CA GLU A 39 -28.66 7.07 -0.65
C GLU A 39 -27.68 6.53 -1.70
N VAL A 40 -26.43 6.97 -1.60
CA VAL A 40 -25.35 6.52 -2.47
C VAL A 40 -24.40 5.58 -1.71
N PRO A 41 -23.92 4.53 -2.37
CA PRO A 41 -22.93 3.65 -1.78
C PRO A 41 -21.52 4.27 -1.77
N GLN A 42 -20.93 4.41 -0.58
CA GLN A 42 -19.56 4.87 -0.38
C GLN A 42 -18.66 3.75 0.14
N GLY A 43 -17.39 3.72 -0.31
CA GLY A 43 -16.36 2.84 0.24
C GLY A 43 -16.01 3.19 1.69
N VAL A 44 -15.67 2.17 2.48
CA VAL A 44 -15.15 2.35 3.84
C VAL A 44 -13.65 2.08 3.82
N MET A 45 -12.86 3.04 4.33
CA MET A 45 -11.42 2.88 4.44
C MET A 45 -11.04 1.91 5.55
N GLY A 46 -10.07 1.04 5.28
CA GLY A 46 -9.35 0.25 6.27
C GLY A 46 -8.18 0.98 6.90
N SER A 47 -7.33 0.23 7.58
CA SER A 47 -6.10 0.71 8.21
C SER A 47 -4.86 0.14 7.53
N LEU A 48 -3.71 0.82 7.70
CA LEU A 48 -2.40 0.33 7.30
C LEU A 48 -1.54 0.15 8.56
N THR A 49 -0.96 -1.04 8.69
CA THR A 49 -0.04 -1.38 9.77
C THR A 49 1.36 -1.58 9.18
N GLN A 50 2.36 -0.86 9.68
CA GLN A 50 3.76 -1.08 9.28
C GLN A 50 4.26 -2.38 9.91
N LEU A 51 4.65 -3.33 9.08
CA LEU A 51 5.21 -4.62 9.54
C LEU A 51 6.71 -4.56 9.74
N GLN A 52 7.42 -3.85 8.86
CA GLN A 52 8.87 -3.73 8.90
C GLN A 52 9.32 -2.46 8.17
N ASN A 53 10.44 -1.88 8.63
CA ASN A 53 11.18 -0.88 7.90
C ASN A 53 12.69 -1.10 8.01
N ILE A 54 13.41 -0.78 6.94
CA ILE A 54 14.87 -0.84 6.93
C ILE A 54 15.43 0.19 5.97
N THR A 55 16.57 0.79 6.33
CA THR A 55 17.36 1.64 5.42
C THR A 55 18.46 0.79 4.81
N LEU A 56 18.43 0.60 3.49
CA LEU A 56 19.37 -0.25 2.75
C LEU A 56 20.42 0.53 1.96
N SER A 57 20.16 1.80 1.73
CA SER A 57 21.03 2.70 0.98
C SER A 57 20.98 4.10 1.61
N ASN A 58 22.02 4.89 1.34
CA ASN A 58 22.02 6.33 1.64
C ASN A 58 21.47 7.15 0.46
N GLN A 59 21.09 6.49 -0.63
CA GLN A 59 20.53 7.08 -1.83
C GLN A 59 19.11 6.56 -2.07
N PRO A 60 18.24 7.32 -2.78
CA PRO A 60 16.88 6.88 -3.10
C PRO A 60 16.85 5.50 -3.76
N ILE A 61 15.88 4.67 -3.35
CA ILE A 61 15.55 3.43 -4.07
C ILE A 61 14.70 3.83 -5.27
N SER A 62 15.24 3.63 -6.48
CA SER A 62 14.65 4.04 -7.75
C SER A 62 13.85 2.94 -8.42
N GLY A 63 14.04 1.69 -7.99
CA GLY A 63 13.28 0.55 -8.50
C GLY A 63 13.21 -0.58 -7.47
N PHE A 64 12.08 -1.27 -7.47
CA PHE A 64 11.82 -2.42 -6.63
C PHE A 64 10.91 -3.38 -7.39
N ASP A 65 11.21 -4.67 -7.39
CA ASP A 65 10.38 -5.68 -8.00
C ASP A 65 10.33 -6.98 -7.17
N TRP A 66 9.14 -7.57 -7.07
CA TRP A 66 8.93 -8.87 -6.42
C TRP A 66 9.09 -9.99 -7.44
N CYS A 67 9.73 -11.08 -7.05
CA CYS A 67 9.77 -12.27 -7.88
C CYS A 67 8.37 -12.91 -7.94
N ALA A 68 7.82 -13.04 -9.14
CA ALA A 68 6.52 -13.67 -9.38
C ALA A 68 6.49 -15.16 -8.96
N GLU A 69 7.61 -15.87 -9.18
CA GLU A 69 7.72 -17.32 -8.92
C GLU A 69 8.07 -17.65 -7.46
N LYS A 70 8.72 -16.72 -6.76
CA LYS A 70 9.26 -16.98 -5.41
C LYS A 70 8.78 -15.93 -4.42
N THR A 71 7.70 -16.26 -3.72
CA THR A 71 7.13 -15.42 -2.67
C THR A 71 8.18 -15.00 -1.65
N GLY A 72 8.33 -13.68 -1.46
CA GLY A 72 9.28 -13.09 -0.54
C GLY A 72 10.67 -12.81 -1.12
N LEU A 73 10.97 -13.26 -2.33
CA LEU A 73 12.16 -12.82 -3.04
C LEU A 73 11.88 -11.51 -3.79
N ALA A 74 12.76 -10.52 -3.66
CA ALA A 74 12.68 -9.26 -4.38
C ALA A 74 14.05 -8.76 -4.82
N VAL A 75 14.07 -7.83 -5.77
CA VAL A 75 15.24 -7.05 -6.16
C VAL A 75 14.94 -5.57 -5.97
N CYS A 76 15.93 -4.79 -5.56
CA CYS A 76 15.84 -3.34 -5.59
C CYS A 76 17.12 -2.70 -6.11
N VAL A 77 16.97 -1.51 -6.68
CA VAL A 77 18.06 -0.68 -7.20
C VAL A 77 17.98 0.70 -6.58
N ALA A 78 19.15 1.26 -6.25
CA ALA A 78 19.27 2.62 -5.73
C ALA A 78 20.33 3.39 -6.52
N PHE A 79 20.33 4.71 -6.39
CA PHE A 79 21.29 5.58 -7.08
C PHE A 79 22.73 5.49 -6.54
N ASP A 80 22.97 4.65 -5.55
CA ASP A 80 24.31 4.27 -5.10
C ASP A 80 24.98 3.21 -5.99
N GLN A 81 24.49 3.05 -7.22
CA GLN A 81 24.99 2.13 -8.24
C GLN A 81 24.99 0.66 -7.76
N THR A 82 24.10 0.29 -6.85
CA THR A 82 24.05 -1.04 -6.27
C THR A 82 22.69 -1.71 -6.47
N VAL A 83 22.72 -2.94 -6.99
CA VAL A 83 21.57 -3.85 -7.07
C VAL A 83 21.57 -4.74 -5.83
N ARG A 84 20.42 -4.88 -5.17
CA ARG A 84 20.27 -5.71 -3.96
C ARG A 84 19.20 -6.77 -4.17
N LEU A 85 19.53 -8.00 -3.81
CA LEU A 85 18.57 -9.11 -3.70
C LEU A 85 18.09 -9.19 -2.25
N LEU A 86 16.78 -9.29 -2.07
CA LEU A 86 16.11 -9.22 -0.77
C LEU A 86 15.28 -10.48 -0.54
N ILE A 87 15.38 -11.03 0.68
CA ILE A 87 14.52 -12.13 1.14
C ILE A 87 13.67 -11.62 2.30
N THR A 88 12.37 -11.54 2.06
CA THR A 88 11.36 -11.17 3.05
C THR A 88 10.78 -12.44 3.64
N THR A 89 11.02 -12.64 4.94
CA THR A 89 10.59 -13.85 5.65
C THR A 89 9.24 -13.64 6.35
N LYS A 90 8.63 -14.74 6.82
CA LYS A 90 7.38 -14.75 7.61
C LYS A 90 6.14 -14.19 6.89
N LEU A 91 6.10 -14.21 5.55
CA LEU A 91 4.94 -13.73 4.77
C LEU A 91 3.68 -14.62 4.90
N ASN A 92 3.81 -15.86 5.37
CA ASN A 92 2.73 -16.87 5.45
C ASN A 92 2.48 -17.41 6.87
N ARG A 93 2.91 -16.70 7.93
CA ARG A 93 2.59 -17.15 9.30
C ARG A 93 1.28 -16.51 9.75
N LEU A 94 0.27 -17.38 9.92
CA LEU A 94 -0.93 -17.15 10.73
C LEU A 94 -0.53 -16.86 12.18
#